data_AF-A0A543EYD0-F1
#
_entry.id   AF-A0A543EYD0-F1
#
_cell.length_a   1.000
_cell.length_b   1.000
_cell.length_c   1.000
_cell.angle_alpha   90.00
_cell.angle_beta   90.00
_cell.angle_gamma   90.00
#
_symmetry.space_group_name_H-M   'P 1'
#
loop_
_entity.id
_entity.type
_entity.pdbx_description
1 polymer ?
#
loop_
_entity_poly.entity_id
_entity_poly.type
_entity_poly.pdbx_seq_one_letter_code
_entity_poly.pdbx_strand_id
1 'polypeptide(L)'
;MVIEQLETDEFVRWVGEFEAKARARAAAGDPDWSRGARLHPAIARSVQRFQVGESGDGADLIAKAERAGDPVYTAAVRLFVDEERNHARLLAHLLRAAGRPTIEHHWTDAVFVRLRRALGLRLELMVLMVAEVVALQYYRALRDGSDDPLTTRVATLILDDERRHVPFHTQRLRAAFADAWLPTRVAVRAFWWTVLVGATLVVAHDHGPALRELGCARREFVRETLALFATIVPTVVRGRR
;
A
#
# COMPACT_ATOMS: atom_id res chain seq x y z
N MET A 1 19.72 20.96 -12.63
CA MET A 1 18.91 21.69 -13.63
C MET A 1 18.09 20.77 -14.55
N VAL A 2 18.61 20.14 -15.62
CA VAL A 2 17.75 19.32 -16.52
C VAL A 2 17.17 18.06 -15.84
N ILE A 3 17.97 17.32 -15.06
CA ILE A 3 17.50 16.14 -14.32
C ILE A 3 16.52 16.53 -13.21
N GLU A 4 16.76 17.67 -12.57
CA GLU A 4 15.94 18.21 -11.47
C GLU A 4 14.59 18.74 -11.98
N GLN A 5 14.56 19.33 -13.19
CA GLN A 5 13.32 19.69 -13.89
C GLN A 5 12.54 18.44 -14.32
N LEU A 6 13.19 17.41 -14.88
CA LEU A 6 12.51 16.16 -15.24
C LEU A 6 11.92 15.44 -14.02
N GLU A 7 12.63 15.38 -12.89
CA GLU A 7 12.10 14.82 -11.64
C GLU A 7 10.93 15.65 -11.09
N THR A 8 10.99 16.98 -11.22
CA THR A 8 9.89 17.88 -10.82
C THR A 8 8.67 17.67 -11.71
N ASP A 9 8.85 17.58 -13.02
CA ASP A 9 7.76 17.38 -14.00
C ASP A 9 7.05 16.04 -13.79
N GLU A 10 7.78 14.99 -13.43
CA GLU A 10 7.18 13.68 -13.16
C GLU A 10 6.32 13.66 -11.88
N PHE A 11 6.69 14.40 -10.82
CA PHE A 11 5.85 14.50 -9.62
C PHE A 11 4.67 15.46 -9.78
N VAL A 12 4.76 16.47 -10.65
CA VAL A 12 3.60 17.29 -11.05
C VAL A 12 2.51 16.40 -11.67
N ARG A 13 2.90 15.43 -12.53
CA ARG A 13 1.95 14.43 -13.06
C ARG A 13 1.27 13.64 -11.94
N TRP A 14 2.03 13.17 -10.94
CA TRP A 14 1.47 12.44 -9.80
C TRP A 14 0.48 13.27 -8.99
N VAL A 15 0.79 14.53 -8.70
CA VAL A 15 -0.16 15.46 -8.07
C VAL A 15 -1.45 15.52 -8.88
N GLY A 16 -1.35 15.75 -10.20
CA GLY A 16 -2.52 15.80 -11.08
C GLY A 16 -3.33 14.51 -11.11
N GLU A 17 -2.68 13.35 -11.10
CA GLU A 17 -3.35 12.04 -11.06
C GLU A 17 -4.09 11.80 -9.75
N PHE A 18 -3.47 12.08 -8.60
CA PHE A 18 -4.13 11.94 -7.30
C PHE A 18 -5.31 12.90 -7.16
N GLU A 19 -5.14 14.17 -7.56
CA GLU A 19 -6.25 15.13 -7.54
C GLU A 19 -7.40 14.72 -8.46
N ALA A 20 -7.09 14.23 -9.67
CA ALA A 20 -8.12 13.75 -10.59
C ALA A 20 -8.90 12.58 -9.99
N LYS A 21 -8.21 11.66 -9.31
CA LYS A 21 -8.85 10.55 -8.61
C LYS A 21 -9.69 11.00 -7.42
N ALA A 22 -9.20 11.95 -6.64
CA ALA A 22 -9.98 12.56 -5.55
C ALA A 22 -11.26 13.22 -6.08
N ARG A 23 -11.18 14.00 -7.17
CA ARG A 23 -12.36 14.60 -7.83
C ARG A 23 -13.33 13.55 -8.36
N ALA A 24 -12.82 12.51 -9.03
CA ALA A 24 -13.65 11.42 -9.56
C ALA A 24 -14.37 10.66 -8.42
N ARG A 25 -13.69 10.42 -7.30
CA ARG A 25 -14.28 9.80 -6.11
C ARG A 25 -15.38 10.68 -5.50
N ALA A 26 -15.13 11.98 -5.35
CA ALA A 26 -16.12 12.92 -4.85
C ALA A 26 -17.38 12.99 -5.73
N ALA A 27 -17.22 12.91 -7.06
CA ALA A 27 -18.33 12.90 -8.00
C ALA A 27 -19.10 11.57 -8.01
N ALA A 28 -18.41 10.44 -7.89
CA ALA A 28 -19.04 9.12 -7.90
C ALA A 28 -19.78 8.80 -6.59
N GLY A 29 -19.35 9.39 -5.47
CA GLY A 29 -19.89 9.12 -4.14
C GLY A 29 -19.43 7.76 -3.58
N ASP A 30 -19.96 7.45 -2.39
CA ASP A 30 -19.67 6.21 -1.69
C ASP A 30 -20.48 5.02 -2.23
N PRO A 31 -20.00 3.78 -2.01
CA PRO A 31 -20.83 2.59 -2.16
C PRO A 31 -22.12 2.70 -1.34
N ASP A 32 -23.21 2.09 -1.83
CA ASP A 32 -24.46 2.02 -1.10
C ASP A 32 -24.35 1.08 0.12
N TRP A 33 -23.97 1.64 1.26
CA TRP A 33 -23.82 0.94 2.53
C TRP A 33 -25.14 0.36 3.06
N SER A 34 -26.30 0.86 2.61
CA SER A 34 -27.61 0.42 3.10
C SER A 34 -27.96 -1.01 2.71
N ARG A 35 -27.29 -1.54 1.67
CA ARG A 35 -27.43 -2.93 1.22
C ARG A 35 -26.94 -3.95 2.24
N GLY A 36 -26.13 -3.53 3.21
CA GLY A 36 -25.42 -4.42 4.13
C GLY A 36 -24.33 -5.22 3.42
N ALA A 37 -23.49 -5.88 4.22
CA ALA A 37 -22.48 -6.81 3.72
C ALA A 37 -22.56 -8.15 4.46
N ARG A 38 -22.27 -9.25 3.77
CA ARG A 38 -22.08 -10.55 4.40
C ARG A 38 -20.60 -10.92 4.38
N LEU A 39 -19.97 -10.83 5.55
CA LEU A 39 -18.57 -11.24 5.73
C LEU A 39 -18.49 -12.51 6.57
N HIS A 40 -17.84 -13.53 6.01
CA HIS A 40 -17.43 -14.69 6.79
C HIS A 40 -16.55 -14.24 7.97
N PRO A 41 -16.67 -14.82 9.19
CA PRO A 41 -15.93 -14.37 10.36
C PRO A 41 -14.41 -14.29 10.17
N ALA A 42 -13.83 -15.20 9.38
CA ALA A 42 -12.41 -15.18 9.05
C ALA A 42 -12.04 -13.94 8.20
N ILE A 43 -12.86 -13.62 7.20
CA ILE A 43 -12.67 -12.45 6.33
C ILE A 43 -12.87 -11.17 7.14
N ALA A 44 -13.90 -11.08 7.99
CA ALA A 44 -14.10 -9.94 8.87
C ALA A 44 -12.87 -9.65 9.75
N ARG A 45 -12.30 -10.69 10.39
CA ARG A 45 -11.08 -10.56 11.20
C ARG A 45 -9.86 -10.11 10.40
N SER A 46 -9.76 -10.58 9.17
CA SER A 46 -8.72 -10.20 8.22
C SER A 46 -8.84 -8.73 7.81
N VAL A 47 -10.04 -8.29 7.45
CA VAL A 47 -10.35 -6.90 7.08
C VAL A 47 -10.12 -5.94 8.26
N GLN A 48 -10.47 -6.33 9.48
CA GLN A 48 -10.18 -5.53 10.69
C GLN A 48 -8.69 -5.20 10.82
N ARG A 49 -7.81 -6.15 10.52
CA ARG A 49 -6.36 -5.95 10.61
C ARG A 49 -5.82 -5.05 9.50
N PHE A 50 -6.31 -5.24 8.27
CA PHE A 50 -5.96 -4.33 7.15
C PHE A 50 -6.47 -2.91 7.41
N GLN A 51 -7.67 -2.76 7.96
CA GLN A 51 -8.21 -1.46 8.35
C GLN A 51 -7.32 -0.71 9.34
N VAL A 52 -6.74 -1.41 10.33
CA VAL A 52 -5.76 -0.80 11.23
C VAL A 52 -4.48 -0.43 10.49
N GLY A 53 -3.96 -1.32 9.64
CA GLY A 53 -2.75 -1.06 8.86
C GLY A 53 -2.83 0.20 7.99
N GLU A 54 -4.01 0.48 7.44
CA GLU A 54 -4.28 1.67 6.61
C GLU A 54 -4.64 2.93 7.43
N SER A 55 -4.92 2.78 8.74
CA SER A 55 -5.37 3.90 9.59
C SER A 55 -4.25 4.85 10.02
N GLY A 56 -3.05 4.68 9.45
CA GLY A 56 -1.90 5.53 9.73
C GLY A 56 -2.15 7.00 9.38
N ASP A 57 -1.82 7.91 10.29
CA ASP A 57 -1.96 9.35 10.08
C ASP A 57 -1.05 9.95 8.99
N GLY A 58 -0.03 9.22 8.55
CA GLY A 58 0.97 9.65 7.57
C GLY A 58 1.87 10.80 8.04
N ALA A 59 1.79 11.23 9.30
CA ALA A 59 2.45 12.45 9.77
C ALA A 59 3.98 12.37 9.68
N ASP A 60 4.56 11.22 10.02
CA ASP A 60 6.01 11.01 9.93
C ASP A 60 6.51 11.01 8.47
N LEU A 61 5.77 10.36 7.57
CA LEU A 61 6.05 10.35 6.13
C LEU A 61 6.01 11.77 5.55
N ILE A 62 4.98 12.55 5.88
CA ILE A 62 4.85 13.94 5.46
C ILE A 62 6.01 14.78 6.00
N ALA A 63 6.32 14.68 7.30
CA ALA A 63 7.41 15.43 7.91
C ALA A 63 8.78 15.10 7.29
N LYS A 64 8.99 13.83 6.90
CA LYS A 64 10.20 13.41 6.18
C LYS A 64 10.24 13.88 4.73
N ALA A 65 9.10 13.94 4.05
CA ALA A 65 8.99 14.51 2.71
C ALA A 65 9.30 16.01 2.72
N GLU A 66 8.75 16.76 3.69
CA GLU A 66 9.04 18.18 3.90
C GLU A 66 10.53 18.42 4.16
N ARG A 67 11.14 17.62 5.05
CA ARG A 67 12.58 17.68 5.32
C ARG A 67 13.46 17.33 4.13
N ALA A 68 12.93 16.59 3.16
CA ALA A 68 13.65 16.28 1.92
C ALA A 68 13.66 17.46 0.94
N GLY A 69 12.90 18.53 1.19
CA GLY A 69 13.00 19.79 0.47
C GLY A 69 12.39 19.80 -0.94
N ASP A 70 11.50 18.84 -1.25
CA ASP A 70 10.79 18.76 -2.53
C ASP A 70 9.30 19.09 -2.32
N PRO A 71 8.85 20.32 -2.63
CA PRO A 71 7.47 20.74 -2.41
C PRO A 71 6.45 19.98 -3.25
N VAL A 72 6.80 19.59 -4.48
CA VAL A 72 5.89 18.89 -5.40
C VAL A 72 5.70 17.45 -4.93
N TYR A 73 6.79 16.77 -4.58
CA TYR A 73 6.71 15.45 -3.96
C TYR A 73 5.95 15.49 -2.64
N THR A 74 6.17 16.50 -1.81
CA THR A 74 5.44 16.67 -0.54
C THR A 74 3.94 16.84 -0.77
N ALA A 75 3.53 17.59 -1.80
CA ALA A 75 2.12 17.70 -2.18
C ALA A 75 1.54 16.34 -2.60
N ALA A 76 2.26 15.58 -3.43
CA ALA A 76 1.84 14.23 -3.83
C ALA A 76 1.73 13.28 -2.64
N VAL A 77 2.67 13.33 -1.67
CA VAL A 77 2.63 12.51 -0.44
C VAL A 77 1.41 12.84 0.40
N ARG A 78 1.03 14.12 0.54
CA ARG A 78 -0.18 14.49 1.29
C ARG A 78 -1.44 13.92 0.64
N LEU A 79 -1.54 14.01 -0.69
CA LEU A 79 -2.67 13.43 -1.44
C LEU A 79 -2.71 11.90 -1.34
N PHE A 80 -1.55 11.24 -1.39
CA PHE A 80 -1.43 9.80 -1.14
C PHE A 80 -1.92 9.44 0.28
N VAL A 81 -1.49 10.15 1.31
CA VAL A 81 -1.93 9.91 2.71
C VAL A 81 -3.45 10.08 2.85
N ASP A 82 -4.06 11.05 2.17
CA ASP A 82 -5.51 11.21 2.18
C ASP A 82 -6.25 10.07 1.45
N GLU A 83 -5.63 9.46 0.45
CA GLU A 83 -6.14 8.26 -0.22
C GLU A 83 -6.09 7.02 0.69
N GLU A 84 -4.97 6.80 1.37
CA GLU A 84 -4.79 5.73 2.39
C GLU A 84 -5.82 5.85 3.52
N ARG A 85 -6.03 7.06 4.05
CA ARG A 85 -7.07 7.32 5.06
C ARG A 85 -8.46 6.97 4.54
N ASN A 86 -8.72 7.20 3.25
CA ASN A 86 -9.98 6.80 2.64
C ASN A 86 -10.10 5.28 2.53
N HIS A 87 -9.03 4.52 2.32
CA HIS A 87 -9.08 3.04 2.35
C HIS A 87 -9.50 2.54 3.73
N ALA A 88 -8.86 3.02 4.79
CA ALA A 88 -9.23 2.70 6.16
C ALA A 88 -10.71 3.03 6.45
N ARG A 89 -11.19 4.18 5.95
CA ARG A 89 -12.60 4.58 6.05
C ARG A 89 -13.53 3.62 5.32
N LEU A 90 -13.21 3.21 4.09
CA LEU A 90 -14.01 2.25 3.32
C LEU A 90 -14.09 0.89 4.01
N LEU A 91 -12.98 0.39 4.56
CA LEU A 91 -12.98 -0.87 5.32
C LEU A 91 -13.78 -0.78 6.61
N ALA A 92 -13.71 0.36 7.33
CA ALA A 92 -14.51 0.58 8.52
C ALA A 92 -16.02 0.59 8.21
N HIS A 93 -16.42 1.21 7.08
CA HIS A 93 -17.81 1.16 6.62
C HIS A 93 -18.23 -0.24 6.19
N LEU A 94 -17.37 -0.99 5.51
CA LEU A 94 -17.63 -2.38 5.12
C LEU A 94 -17.86 -3.27 6.36
N LEU A 95 -17.00 -3.15 7.38
CA LEU A 95 -17.15 -3.87 8.65
C LEU A 95 -18.47 -3.51 9.33
N ARG A 96 -18.82 -2.22 9.40
CA ARG A 96 -20.08 -1.74 9.97
C ARG A 96 -21.28 -2.30 9.21
N ALA A 97 -21.26 -2.29 7.88
CA ALA A 97 -22.31 -2.85 7.03
C ALA A 97 -22.48 -4.37 7.24
N ALA A 98 -21.43 -5.06 7.69
CA ALA A 98 -21.46 -6.47 8.07
C ALA A 98 -21.76 -6.73 9.56
N GLY A 99 -22.08 -5.69 10.34
CA GLY A 99 -22.33 -5.80 11.78
C GLY A 99 -21.08 -6.20 12.58
N ARG A 100 -19.88 -5.85 12.10
CA ARG A 100 -18.59 -6.13 12.73
C ARG A 100 -17.95 -4.83 13.20
N PRO A 101 -17.36 -4.78 14.42
CA PRO A 101 -16.65 -3.59 14.87
C PRO A 101 -15.29 -3.47 14.15
N THR A 102 -14.70 -2.27 14.17
CA THR A 102 -13.26 -2.11 13.93
C THR A 102 -12.47 -2.59 15.15
N ILE A 103 -11.16 -2.74 14.99
CA ILE A 103 -10.24 -2.95 16.12
C ILE A 103 -9.30 -1.74 16.21
N GLU A 104 -8.81 -1.44 17.40
CA GLU A 104 -7.94 -0.26 17.60
C GLU A 104 -6.48 -0.56 17.26
N HIS A 105 -6.02 -1.78 17.58
CA HIS A 105 -4.62 -2.15 17.45
C HIS A 105 -4.45 -3.59 16.98
N HIS A 106 -3.38 -3.81 16.20
CA HIS A 106 -2.86 -5.14 15.91
C HIS A 106 -1.34 -5.15 16.06
N TRP A 107 -0.78 -6.24 16.58
CA TRP A 107 0.66 -6.30 16.88
C TRP A 107 1.53 -6.22 15.62
N THR A 108 1.10 -6.82 14.50
CA THR A 108 1.85 -6.73 13.24
C THR A 108 1.92 -5.28 12.77
N ASP A 109 0.83 -4.53 12.89
CA ASP A 109 0.79 -3.11 12.58
C ASP A 109 1.75 -2.33 13.47
N ALA A 110 1.77 -2.57 14.78
CA ALA A 110 2.72 -1.92 15.69
C ALA A 110 4.19 -2.17 15.29
N VAL A 111 4.52 -3.39 14.85
CA VAL A 111 5.86 -3.72 14.33
C VAL A 111 6.14 -3.01 13.00
N PHE A 112 5.18 -2.99 12.07
CA PHE A 112 5.31 -2.27 10.80
C PHE A 112 5.51 -0.77 11.02
N VAL A 113 4.71 -0.15 11.89
CA VAL A 113 4.84 1.26 12.26
C VAL A 113 6.21 1.54 12.87
N ARG A 114 6.69 0.67 13.77
CA ARG A 114 8.03 0.79 14.36
C ARG A 114 9.13 0.73 13.30
N LEU A 115 9.07 -0.25 12.40
CA LEU A 115 10.05 -0.42 11.31
C LEU A 115 10.02 0.78 10.34
N ARG A 116 8.83 1.26 10.01
CA ARG A 116 8.61 2.41 9.13
C ARG A 116 9.17 3.71 9.73
N ARG A 117 8.92 3.95 11.02
CA ARG A 117 9.30 5.20 11.71
C ARG A 117 10.77 5.26 12.13
N ALA A 118 11.48 4.13 12.22
CA ALA A 118 12.80 4.07 12.82
C ALA A 118 13.92 4.80 12.05
N LEU A 119 13.75 5.12 10.75
CA LEU A 119 14.82 5.63 9.88
C LEU A 119 14.31 6.69 8.89
N GLY A 120 15.20 7.26 8.06
CA GLY A 120 14.89 8.34 7.11
C GLY A 120 13.92 7.96 5.98
N LEU A 121 13.47 8.98 5.22
CA LEU A 121 12.45 8.87 4.16
C LEU A 121 12.65 7.66 3.23
N ARG A 122 13.89 7.41 2.81
CA ARG A 122 14.22 6.31 1.89
C ARG A 122 13.83 4.94 2.44
N LEU A 123 14.16 4.65 3.70
CA LEU A 123 13.81 3.34 4.27
C LEU A 123 12.31 3.25 4.52
N GLU A 124 11.69 4.32 5.00
CA GLU A 124 10.24 4.37 5.18
C GLU A 124 9.50 4.03 3.88
N LEU A 125 9.91 4.62 2.75
CA LEU A 125 9.33 4.30 1.44
C LEU A 125 9.60 2.86 0.99
N MET A 126 10.74 2.27 1.33
CA MET A 126 11.01 0.86 1.05
C MET A 126 10.08 -0.07 1.85
N VAL A 127 9.87 0.22 3.14
CA VAL A 127 8.96 -0.56 3.99
C VAL A 127 7.51 -0.36 3.55
N LEU A 128 7.13 0.88 3.22
CA LEU A 128 5.80 1.21 2.72
C LEU A 128 5.51 0.48 1.40
N MET A 129 6.43 0.49 0.42
CA MET A 129 6.30 -0.30 -0.81
C MET A 129 6.05 -1.79 -0.56
N VAL A 130 6.63 -2.38 0.49
CA VAL A 130 6.35 -3.78 0.84
C VAL A 130 4.89 -3.95 1.25
N ALA A 131 4.35 -3.00 2.02
CA ALA A 131 2.94 -2.97 2.38
C ALA A 131 2.06 -2.83 1.12
N GLU A 132 2.36 -1.89 0.22
CA GLU A 132 1.64 -1.70 -1.05
C GLU A 132 1.56 -3.00 -1.89
N VAL A 133 2.69 -3.68 -2.04
CA VAL A 133 2.79 -4.91 -2.85
C VAL A 133 2.00 -6.07 -2.20
N VAL A 134 2.00 -6.16 -0.88
CA VAL A 134 1.21 -7.14 -0.14
C VAL A 134 -0.28 -6.80 -0.22
N ALA A 135 -0.63 -5.53 -0.06
CA ALA A 135 -2.00 -5.03 -0.13
C ALA A 135 -2.62 -5.26 -1.51
N LEU A 136 -1.88 -5.02 -2.60
CA LEU A 136 -2.28 -5.38 -3.96
C LEU A 136 -2.74 -6.84 -4.08
N GLN A 137 -1.95 -7.77 -3.54
CA GLN A 137 -2.30 -9.19 -3.59
C GLN A 137 -3.47 -9.53 -2.68
N TYR A 138 -3.57 -8.89 -1.52
CA TYR A 138 -4.67 -9.08 -0.60
C TYR A 138 -6.00 -8.59 -1.18
N TYR A 139 -6.05 -7.36 -1.69
CA TYR A 139 -7.25 -6.79 -2.27
C TYR A 139 -7.67 -7.45 -3.57
N ARG A 140 -6.72 -7.97 -4.34
CA ARG A 140 -7.03 -8.87 -5.44
C ARG A 140 -7.76 -10.13 -4.95
N ALA A 141 -7.22 -10.81 -3.93
CA ALA A 141 -7.87 -11.99 -3.36
C ALA A 141 -9.25 -11.66 -2.76
N LEU A 142 -9.39 -10.52 -2.07
CA LEU A 142 -10.65 -10.08 -1.49
C LEU A 142 -11.71 -9.76 -2.57
N ARG A 143 -11.30 -9.11 -3.66
CA ARG A 143 -12.18 -8.78 -4.79
C ARG A 143 -12.61 -10.04 -5.54
N ASP A 144 -11.67 -10.90 -5.88
CA ASP A 144 -11.89 -12.04 -6.77
C ASP A 144 -12.55 -13.22 -6.05
N GLY A 145 -12.32 -13.36 -4.74
CA GLY A 145 -12.82 -14.46 -3.91
C GLY A 145 -14.07 -14.15 -3.10
N SER A 146 -14.63 -12.94 -3.17
CA SER A 146 -15.84 -12.58 -2.44
C SER A 146 -17.08 -12.62 -3.32
N ASP A 147 -18.13 -13.29 -2.84
CA ASP A 147 -19.46 -13.29 -3.46
C ASP A 147 -20.34 -12.11 -2.97
N ASP A 148 -19.85 -11.29 -2.04
CA ASP A 148 -20.57 -10.15 -1.49
C ASP A 148 -20.31 -8.89 -2.36
N PRO A 149 -21.33 -8.34 -3.04
CA PRO A 149 -21.11 -7.26 -4.00
C PRO A 149 -20.50 -5.99 -3.39
N LEU A 150 -20.80 -5.70 -2.12
CA LEU A 150 -20.27 -4.54 -1.42
C LEU A 150 -18.79 -4.75 -1.11
N THR A 151 -18.41 -5.94 -0.65
CA THR A 151 -17.01 -6.35 -0.44
C THR A 151 -16.22 -6.28 -1.74
N THR A 152 -16.71 -6.87 -2.83
CA THR A 152 -16.07 -6.82 -4.15
C THR A 152 -15.89 -5.38 -4.61
N ARG A 153 -16.89 -4.51 -4.41
CA ARG A 153 -16.81 -3.10 -4.79
C ARG A 153 -15.75 -2.34 -3.97
N VAL A 154 -15.74 -2.51 -2.65
CA VAL A 154 -14.74 -1.87 -1.77
C VAL A 154 -13.34 -2.34 -2.12
N ALA A 155 -13.13 -3.65 -2.26
CA ALA A 155 -11.85 -4.21 -2.64
C ALA A 155 -11.38 -3.72 -4.02
N THR A 156 -12.30 -3.55 -4.98
CA THR A 156 -11.96 -2.97 -6.29
C THR A 156 -11.50 -1.53 -6.19
N LEU A 157 -12.19 -0.69 -5.42
CA LEU A 157 -11.85 0.72 -5.25
C LEU A 157 -10.45 0.89 -4.65
N ILE A 158 -10.15 0.12 -3.59
CA ILE A 158 -8.84 0.14 -2.95
C ILE A 158 -7.78 -0.42 -3.91
N LEU A 159 -8.02 -1.60 -4.51
CA LEU A 159 -7.07 -2.22 -5.45
C LEU A 159 -6.69 -1.32 -6.62
N ASP A 160 -7.62 -0.53 -7.15
CA ASP A 160 -7.34 0.42 -8.24
C ASP A 160 -6.46 1.61 -7.78
N ASP A 161 -6.50 1.96 -6.50
CA ASP A 161 -5.64 2.97 -5.91
C ASP A 161 -4.23 2.42 -5.65
N GLU A 162 -4.13 1.22 -5.06
CA GLU A 162 -2.86 0.53 -4.77
C GLU A 162 -2.00 0.28 -6.02
N ARG A 163 -2.64 0.06 -7.18
CA ARG A 163 -1.95 -0.09 -8.47
C ARG A 163 -1.18 1.15 -8.87
N ARG A 164 -1.58 2.34 -8.40
CA ARG A 164 -0.92 3.62 -8.67
C ARG A 164 0.14 3.96 -7.62
N HIS A 165 -0.02 3.49 -6.39
CA HIS A 165 0.94 3.73 -5.31
C HIS A 165 2.31 3.09 -5.60
N VAL A 166 2.32 1.85 -6.11
CA VAL A 166 3.57 1.16 -6.49
C VAL A 166 4.42 1.97 -7.49
N PRO A 167 3.92 2.39 -8.67
CA PRO A 167 4.72 3.21 -9.58
C PRO A 167 5.12 4.57 -8.99
N PHE A 168 4.27 5.21 -8.17
CA PHE A 168 4.61 6.45 -7.45
C PHE A 168 5.84 6.29 -6.55
N HIS A 169 5.85 5.29 -5.67
CA HIS A 169 6.98 5.02 -4.78
C HIS A 169 8.21 4.51 -5.54
N THR A 170 8.00 3.74 -6.62
CA THR A 170 9.09 3.24 -7.48
C THR A 170 9.87 4.39 -8.07
N GLN A 171 9.18 5.43 -8.54
CA GLN A 171 9.81 6.62 -9.11
C GLN A 171 10.66 7.36 -8.06
N ARG A 172 10.10 7.64 -6.87
CA ARG A 172 10.84 8.32 -5.79
C ARG A 172 12.06 7.54 -5.33
N LEU A 173 11.92 6.22 -5.15
CA LEU A 173 13.01 5.37 -4.71
C LEU A 173 14.09 5.22 -5.79
N ARG A 174 13.71 5.19 -7.07
CA ARG A 174 14.67 5.16 -8.19
C ARG A 174 15.57 6.39 -8.18
N ALA A 175 15.00 7.59 -8.04
CA ALA A 175 15.76 8.82 -7.87
C ALA A 175 16.70 8.73 -6.65
N ALA A 176 16.20 8.24 -5.52
CA ALA A 176 16.98 8.11 -4.28
C ALA A 176 18.15 7.12 -4.34
N PHE A 177 18.17 6.20 -5.31
CA PHE A 177 19.23 5.20 -5.51
C PHE A 177 20.00 5.38 -6.83
N ALA A 178 19.75 6.45 -7.59
CA ALA A 178 20.34 6.67 -8.91
C ALA A 178 21.88 6.65 -8.89
N ASP A 179 22.47 7.26 -7.85
CA ASP A 179 23.92 7.39 -7.68
C ASP A 179 24.49 6.38 -6.66
N ALA A 180 23.71 5.37 -6.27
CA ALA A 180 24.17 4.37 -5.30
C ALA A 180 25.22 3.43 -5.90
N TRP A 181 26.32 3.23 -5.16
CA TRP A 181 27.37 2.28 -5.55
C TRP A 181 26.87 0.83 -5.58
N LEU A 182 27.51 -0.02 -6.39
CA LEU A 182 27.07 -1.39 -6.63
C LEU A 182 26.92 -2.24 -5.35
N PRO A 183 27.86 -2.25 -4.38
CA PRO A 183 27.69 -2.97 -3.13
C PRO A 183 26.50 -2.46 -2.31
N THR A 184 26.27 -1.15 -2.26
CA THR A 184 25.10 -0.54 -1.62
C THR A 184 23.80 -1.04 -2.27
N ARG A 185 23.76 -1.09 -3.59
CA ARG A 185 22.60 -1.59 -4.34
C ARG A 185 22.33 -3.06 -4.07
N VAL A 186 23.37 -3.89 -3.98
CA VAL A 186 23.25 -5.31 -3.63
C VAL A 186 22.71 -5.46 -2.19
N ALA A 187 23.29 -4.73 -1.24
CA ALA A 187 22.87 -4.78 0.17
C ALA A 187 21.41 -4.31 0.36
N VAL A 188 21.03 -3.19 -0.28
CA VAL A 188 19.66 -2.66 -0.28
C VAL A 188 18.69 -3.68 -0.86
N ARG A 189 19.04 -4.29 -1.99
CA ARG A 189 18.21 -5.33 -2.61
C ARG A 189 18.04 -6.53 -1.68
N ALA A 190 19.11 -7.03 -1.07
CA ALA A 190 19.06 -8.16 -0.16
C ALA A 190 18.16 -7.86 1.05
N PHE A 191 18.39 -6.71 1.69
CA PHE A 191 17.57 -6.23 2.81
C PHE A 191 16.09 -6.14 2.42
N TRP A 192 15.78 -5.54 1.27
CA TRP A 192 14.41 -5.31 0.85
C TRP A 192 13.66 -6.62 0.58
N TRP A 193 14.34 -7.60 -0.03
CA TRP A 193 13.81 -8.95 -0.18
C TRP A 193 13.56 -9.64 1.17
N THR A 194 14.46 -9.49 2.14
CA THR A 194 14.26 -10.03 3.48
C THR A 194 13.01 -9.45 4.14
N VAL A 195 12.82 -8.12 4.08
CA VAL A 195 11.62 -7.46 4.61
C VAL A 195 10.36 -7.95 3.92
N LEU A 196 10.35 -8.00 2.59
CA LEU A 196 9.19 -8.47 1.82
C LEU A 196 8.84 -9.92 2.16
N VAL A 197 9.81 -10.83 2.15
CA VAL A 197 9.56 -12.25 2.45
C VAL A 197 8.99 -12.40 3.86
N GLY A 198 9.59 -11.73 4.85
CA GLY A 198 9.10 -11.74 6.22
C GLY A 198 7.65 -11.23 6.33
N ALA A 199 7.37 -10.05 5.77
CA ALA A 199 6.04 -9.45 5.73
C ALA A 199 5.01 -10.38 5.07
N THR A 200 5.34 -10.91 3.89
CA THR A 200 4.46 -11.77 3.11
C THR A 200 4.13 -13.07 3.86
N LEU A 201 5.11 -13.68 4.52
CA LEU A 201 4.90 -14.91 5.30
C LEU A 201 4.02 -14.65 6.53
N VAL A 202 4.24 -13.54 7.25
CA VAL A 202 3.38 -13.13 8.37
C VAL A 202 1.94 -12.94 7.89
N VAL A 203 1.73 -12.21 6.80
CA VAL A 203 0.38 -11.94 6.27
C VAL A 203 -0.28 -13.23 5.78
N ALA A 204 0.45 -14.08 5.05
CA ALA A 204 -0.06 -15.38 4.60
C ALA A 204 -0.45 -16.30 5.77
N HIS A 205 0.27 -16.22 6.89
CA HIS A 205 -0.06 -16.96 8.11
C HIS A 205 -1.30 -16.36 8.81
N ASP A 206 -1.26 -15.08 9.14
CA ASP A 206 -2.25 -14.38 9.94
C ASP A 206 -3.61 -14.28 9.23
N HIS A 207 -3.60 -14.08 7.92
CA HIS A 207 -4.79 -13.95 7.08
C HIS A 207 -5.16 -15.26 6.39
N GLY A 208 -4.40 -16.32 6.63
CA GLY A 208 -4.56 -17.61 5.97
C GLY A 208 -5.96 -18.23 6.02
N PRO A 209 -6.70 -18.16 7.14
CA PRO A 209 -8.11 -18.58 7.17
C PRO A 209 -8.98 -17.77 6.20
N ALA A 210 -8.83 -16.44 6.15
CA ALA A 210 -9.58 -15.60 5.22
C ALA A 210 -9.20 -15.87 3.77
N LEU A 211 -7.90 -16.01 3.47
CA LEU A 211 -7.42 -16.35 2.13
C LEU A 211 -8.04 -17.66 1.64
N ARG A 212 -8.13 -18.67 2.52
CA ARG A 212 -8.78 -19.94 2.18
C ARG A 212 -10.27 -19.77 1.85
N GLU A 213 -11.00 -18.97 2.62
CA GLU A 213 -12.42 -18.68 2.31
C GLU A 213 -12.58 -17.91 1.00
N LEU A 214 -11.60 -17.09 0.64
CA LEU A 214 -11.53 -16.36 -0.63
C LEU A 214 -10.99 -17.23 -1.79
N GLY A 215 -10.82 -18.54 -1.59
CA GLY A 215 -10.29 -19.46 -2.62
C GLY A 215 -8.81 -19.28 -2.95
N CYS A 216 -8.05 -18.51 -2.18
CA CYS A 216 -6.63 -18.26 -2.39
C CYS A 216 -5.77 -19.09 -1.43
N ALA A 217 -4.90 -19.95 -1.98
CA ALA A 217 -3.98 -20.72 -1.15
C ALA A 217 -2.86 -19.81 -0.61
N ARG A 218 -2.43 -20.02 0.65
CA ARG A 218 -1.30 -19.26 1.25
C ARG A 218 -0.04 -19.29 0.38
N ARG A 219 0.25 -20.44 -0.22
CA ARG A 219 1.42 -20.64 -1.11
C ARG A 219 1.29 -19.83 -2.40
N GLU A 220 0.08 -19.75 -2.94
CA GLU A 220 -0.22 -18.95 -4.12
C GLU A 220 -0.07 -17.47 -3.81
N PHE A 221 -0.67 -16.99 -2.72
CA PHE A 221 -0.50 -15.62 -2.22
C PHE A 221 0.98 -15.24 -2.10
N VAL A 222 1.78 -16.07 -1.43
CA VAL A 222 3.23 -15.85 -1.29
C VAL A 222 3.90 -15.80 -2.66
N ARG A 223 3.70 -16.82 -3.51
CA ARG A 223 4.32 -16.91 -4.83
C ARG A 223 4.03 -15.68 -5.68
N GLU A 224 2.77 -15.24 -5.73
CA GLU A 224 2.37 -14.08 -6.54
C GLU A 224 2.94 -12.77 -5.98
N THR A 225 2.98 -12.60 -4.66
CA THR A 225 3.59 -11.43 -4.02
C THR A 225 5.09 -11.35 -4.34
N LEU A 226 5.82 -12.47 -4.22
CA LEU A 226 7.24 -12.53 -4.57
C LEU A 226 7.47 -12.29 -6.07
N ALA A 227 6.62 -12.86 -6.94
CA ALA A 227 6.72 -12.68 -8.38
C ALA A 227 6.50 -11.21 -8.78
N LEU A 228 5.49 -10.55 -8.22
CA LEU A 228 5.24 -9.13 -8.43
C LEU A 228 6.46 -8.29 -7.99
N PHE A 229 6.97 -8.52 -6.78
CA PHE A 229 8.12 -7.78 -6.29
C PHE A 229 9.39 -7.99 -7.11
N ALA A 230 9.59 -9.19 -7.68
CA ALA A 230 10.69 -9.48 -8.59
C ALA A 230 10.68 -8.60 -9.85
N THR A 231 9.52 -8.13 -10.28
CA THR A 231 9.40 -7.16 -11.38
C THR A 231 9.74 -5.73 -10.96
N ILE A 232 9.47 -5.37 -9.69
CA ILE A 232 9.61 -4.01 -9.16
C ILE A 232 11.06 -3.71 -8.77
N VAL A 233 11.68 -4.56 -7.95
CA VAL A 233 13.03 -4.30 -7.38
C VAL A 233 14.08 -3.92 -8.43
N PRO A 234 14.18 -4.61 -9.58
CA PRO A 234 15.16 -4.26 -10.59
C PRO A 234 14.91 -2.88 -11.22
N THR A 235 13.69 -2.34 -11.18
CA THR A 235 13.37 -1.02 -11.77
C THR A 235 13.72 0.13 -10.84
N VAL A 236 13.77 -0.13 -9.52
CA VAL A 236 14.11 0.84 -8.48
C VAL A 236 15.62 0.93 -8.29
N VAL A 237 16.26 -0.23 -8.12
CA VAL A 237 17.69 -0.30 -7.76
C VAL A 237 18.54 -0.49 -9.02
N ARG A 238 18.21 0.22 -10.11
CA ARG A 238 19.02 0.31 -11.35
C ARG A 238 20.03 1.45 -11.21
N GLY A 239 21.27 1.21 -11.60
CA GLY A 239 22.29 2.26 -11.63
C GLY A 239 22.16 3.03 -12.93
N ARG A 240 22.59 4.29 -12.93
CA ARG A 240 22.84 5.00 -14.18
C ARG A 240 23.81 4.18 -15.03
N ARG A 241 23.45 3.96 -16.31
CA ARG A 241 24.37 3.41 -17.30
C ARG A 241 25.39 4.47 -17.67
#